data_AF-A0A818A1T3-F1
#
_entry.id   AF-A0A818A1T3-F1
#
_cell.length_a   1.000
_cell.length_b   1.000
_cell.length_c   1.000
_cell.angle_alpha   90.00
_cell.angle_beta   90.00
_cell.angle_gamma   90.00
#
_symmetry.space_group_name_H-M   'P 1'
#
loop_
_entity.id
_entity.type
_entity.pdbx_description
1 polymer ?
#
loop_
_entity_poly.entity_id
_entity_poly.type
_entity_poly.pdbx_seq_one_letter_code
_entity_poly.pdbx_strand_id
1 'polypeptide(L)'
;MIAQQKEELSQLHARGMHLCNKLRSFNRIGRMRVQKARELTAEHRSRLDDQTLEQQNLLYELSHINKEIARCEEFKSKDEQLELVSLEDFYANAPPELTDPNITENDPHRLHLFQLDWELMQREKLHDDCKALQTEISDLKKQIVRRRKRLRSLRPKLKQVVKSTDPVRRYIESQFDDTNNFSQSINNPSIAKLPDPLYVLYSLVLAYQQCDGRHITCQIDSKEDSSTNNTTNDTNSDGTYTNGDLQYQSLLRQHPLHVKVTLILSPDHTSELIFSYLTQLNIVTVQGKLSGLKGQQSQTLTSTLLHNLLDDNDNGQLSPNPTTDFLFQQQGKSAPIFSDAIGGYPYHWIQQLCKCQMVPLQRQELVTDCSEIIKRLTQRMRARIALDRILINLEKNEMPLLAEGNETTTILNSSLRRSINNLTTLRSWREISFDDINKYEYMQILINENLIDSITTSIYECKFQSLSQDDNNKIVLYAHIFIPANYPQARSIILLKLLLPTNGNKTIERTRANSENIKILERSLMLDIVYSPMTSIGSSLSDPSQHFTLLAQQIWRLSIGFPLLIDAESDLTCTSRRRQTLLSRLVD
;
A
#
# COMPACT_ATOMS: atom_id res chain seq x y z
N MET A 1 177.55 15.67 -0.28
CA MET A 1 176.60 14.53 -0.29
C MET A 1 175.45 14.67 0.70
N ILE A 2 175.69 14.85 2.01
CA ILE A 2 174.62 14.82 3.03
C ILE A 2 173.58 15.95 2.88
N ALA A 3 173.98 17.15 2.42
CA ALA A 3 173.07 18.29 2.23
C ALA A 3 172.10 18.11 1.05
N GLN A 4 172.58 17.58 -0.09
CA GLN A 4 171.76 17.33 -1.29
C GLN A 4 170.70 16.25 -1.06
N GLN A 5 171.06 15.18 -0.34
CA GLN A 5 170.09 14.13 0.03
C GLN A 5 169.00 14.66 0.96
N LYS A 6 169.33 15.60 1.86
CA LYS A 6 168.36 16.23 2.75
C LYS A 6 167.38 17.15 2.00
N GLU A 7 167.87 17.81 0.94
CA GLU A 7 167.06 18.68 0.08
C GLU A 7 166.11 17.88 -0.84
N GLU A 8 166.58 16.79 -1.46
CA GLU A 8 165.74 15.86 -2.22
C GLU A 8 164.65 15.22 -1.36
N LEU A 9 165.00 14.82 -0.12
CA LEU A 9 164.05 14.22 0.83
C LEU A 9 162.99 15.25 1.27
N SER A 10 163.36 16.53 1.41
CA SER A 10 162.44 17.63 1.68
C SER A 10 161.49 17.91 0.51
N GLN A 11 161.99 17.90 -0.74
CA GLN A 11 161.17 18.07 -1.94
C GLN A 11 160.20 16.90 -2.16
N LEU A 12 160.65 15.66 -1.93
CA LEU A 12 159.79 14.47 -1.98
C LEU A 12 158.71 14.52 -0.90
N HIS A 13 159.06 14.97 0.31
CA HIS A 13 158.11 15.18 1.40
C HIS A 13 157.05 16.24 1.06
N ALA A 14 157.46 17.38 0.47
CA ALA A 14 156.54 18.42 0.01
C ALA A 14 155.59 17.92 -1.10
N ARG A 15 156.10 17.13 -2.05
CA ARG A 15 155.28 16.49 -3.10
C ARG A 15 154.31 15.45 -2.54
N GLY A 16 154.76 14.65 -1.56
CA GLY A 16 153.93 13.69 -0.83
C GLY A 16 152.82 14.36 -0.04
N MET A 17 153.11 15.46 0.65
CA MET A 17 152.12 16.26 1.38
C MET A 17 151.09 16.91 0.42
N HIS A 18 151.53 17.40 -0.74
CA HIS A 18 150.63 17.94 -1.78
C HIS A 18 149.68 16.87 -2.34
N LEU A 19 150.19 15.67 -2.63
CA LEU A 19 149.38 14.52 -3.07
C LEU A 19 148.38 14.10 -1.98
N CYS A 20 148.79 14.04 -0.72
CA CYS A 20 147.89 13.78 0.41
C CYS A 20 146.80 14.84 0.53
N ASN A 21 147.12 16.12 0.34
CA ASN A 21 146.14 17.21 0.34
C ASN A 21 145.18 17.11 -0.85
N LYS A 22 145.65 16.74 -2.04
CA LYS A 22 144.79 16.43 -3.21
C LYS A 22 143.86 15.25 -2.92
N LEU A 23 144.36 14.16 -2.31
CA LEU A 23 143.56 13.02 -1.90
C LEU A 23 142.51 13.40 -0.85
N ARG A 24 142.86 14.23 0.16
CA ARG A 24 141.91 14.77 1.13
C ARG A 24 140.82 15.61 0.44
N SER A 25 141.20 16.44 -0.52
CA SER A 25 140.27 17.26 -1.31
C SER A 25 139.33 16.39 -2.16
N PHE A 26 139.85 15.41 -2.90
CA PHE A 26 139.04 14.45 -3.66
C PHE A 26 138.14 13.60 -2.75
N ASN A 27 138.62 13.18 -1.58
CA ASN A 27 137.79 12.46 -0.60
C ASN A 27 136.65 13.34 -0.10
N ARG A 28 136.91 14.62 0.19
CA ARG A 28 135.87 15.61 0.55
C ARG A 28 134.84 15.77 -0.56
N ILE A 29 135.27 15.91 -1.82
CA ILE A 29 134.37 16.00 -2.98
C ILE A 29 133.56 14.70 -3.15
N GLY A 30 134.19 13.54 -2.98
CA GLY A 30 133.51 12.23 -3.01
C GLY A 30 132.44 12.12 -1.94
N ARG A 31 132.74 12.50 -0.69
CA ARG A 31 131.76 12.56 0.40
C ARG A 31 130.61 13.52 0.09
N MET A 32 130.89 14.71 -0.44
CA MET A 32 129.84 15.67 -0.84
C MET A 32 128.95 15.14 -1.96
N ARG A 33 129.51 14.43 -2.96
CA ARG A 33 128.71 13.80 -4.03
C ARG A 33 127.82 12.68 -3.49
N VAL A 34 128.35 11.83 -2.61
CA VAL A 34 127.57 10.77 -1.94
C VAL A 34 126.47 11.39 -1.09
N GLN A 35 126.77 12.46 -0.35
CA GLN A 35 125.79 13.19 0.45
C GLN A 35 124.68 13.77 -0.44
N LYS A 36 125.04 14.46 -1.54
CA LYS A 36 124.07 15.01 -2.49
C LYS A 36 123.20 13.93 -3.17
N ALA A 37 123.80 12.79 -3.53
CA ALA A 37 123.06 11.67 -4.08
C ALA A 37 122.10 11.05 -3.05
N ARG A 38 122.52 10.97 -1.78
CA ARG A 38 121.66 10.54 -0.66
C ARG A 38 120.51 11.49 -0.42
N GLU A 39 120.74 12.79 -0.45
CA GLU A 39 119.71 13.81 -0.29
C GLU A 39 118.68 13.75 -1.43
N LEU A 40 119.12 13.70 -2.69
CA LEU A 40 118.22 13.57 -3.84
C LEU A 40 117.42 12.27 -3.81
N THR A 41 118.05 11.15 -3.46
CA THR A 41 117.34 9.85 -3.34
C THR A 41 116.36 9.85 -2.17
N ALA A 42 116.69 10.49 -1.05
CA ALA A 42 115.78 10.67 0.07
C ALA A 42 114.58 11.56 -0.30
N GLU A 43 114.81 12.65 -1.05
CA GLU A 43 113.75 13.54 -1.53
C GLU A 43 112.78 12.81 -2.49
N HIS A 44 113.32 12.09 -3.49
CA HIS A 44 112.49 11.30 -4.40
C HIS A 44 111.75 10.17 -3.67
N ARG A 45 112.38 9.53 -2.69
CA ARG A 45 111.71 8.54 -1.85
C ARG A 45 110.56 9.15 -1.06
N SER A 46 110.76 10.30 -0.43
CA SER A 46 109.70 11.01 0.30
C SER A 46 108.51 11.33 -0.61
N ARG A 47 108.77 11.85 -1.82
CA ARG A 47 107.70 12.13 -2.79
C ARG A 47 106.96 10.88 -3.26
N LEU A 48 107.68 9.76 -3.43
CA LEU A 48 107.07 8.48 -3.76
C LEU A 48 106.21 7.97 -2.60
N ASP A 49 106.70 8.08 -1.36
CA ASP A 49 105.96 7.69 -0.17
C ASP A 49 104.64 8.51 -0.05
N ASP A 50 104.69 9.84 -0.29
CA ASP A 50 103.50 10.71 -0.33
C ASP A 50 102.49 10.27 -1.40
N GLN A 51 102.96 9.98 -2.63
CA GLN A 51 102.10 9.51 -3.73
C GLN A 51 101.52 8.12 -3.45
N THR A 52 102.28 7.23 -2.83
CA THR A 52 101.77 5.89 -2.45
C THR A 52 100.70 5.99 -1.36
N LEU A 53 100.82 6.95 -0.44
CA LEU A 53 99.81 7.21 0.57
C LEU A 53 98.53 7.77 -0.06
N GLU A 54 98.65 8.71 -1.00
CA GLU A 54 97.51 9.22 -1.76
C GLU A 54 96.80 8.12 -2.56
N GLN A 55 97.57 7.26 -3.23
CA GLN A 55 97.02 6.10 -3.94
C GLN A 55 96.29 5.14 -2.99
N GLN A 56 96.84 4.87 -1.80
CA GLN A 56 96.16 4.03 -0.81
C GLN A 56 94.85 4.66 -0.32
N ASN A 57 94.83 5.95 -0.03
CA ASN A 57 93.61 6.67 0.35
C ASN A 57 92.52 6.54 -0.72
N LEU A 58 92.86 6.77 -1.99
CA LEU A 58 91.92 6.63 -3.11
C LEU A 58 91.41 5.19 -3.26
N LEU A 59 92.27 4.19 -3.06
CA LEU A 59 91.85 2.78 -3.09
C LEU A 59 90.89 2.44 -1.95
N TYR A 60 91.09 3.02 -0.77
CA TYR A 60 90.14 2.88 0.34
C TYR A 60 88.80 3.55 0.05
N GLU A 61 88.80 4.77 -0.51
CA GLU A 61 87.58 5.45 -0.92
C GLU A 61 86.82 4.65 -1.98
N LEU A 62 87.52 4.16 -3.00
CA LEU A 62 86.93 3.31 -4.04
C LEU A 62 86.34 2.03 -3.42
N SER A 63 87.08 1.36 -2.53
CA SER A 63 86.57 0.18 -1.82
C SER A 63 85.35 0.49 -0.95
N HIS A 64 85.33 1.63 -0.27
CA HIS A 64 84.19 2.08 0.53
C HIS A 64 82.97 2.32 -0.35
N ILE A 65 83.11 3.10 -1.43
CA ILE A 65 82.04 3.40 -2.38
C ILE A 65 81.51 2.11 -3.01
N ASN A 66 82.37 1.18 -3.43
CA ASN A 66 81.91 -0.09 -4.00
C ASN A 66 81.14 -0.95 -2.98
N LYS A 67 81.54 -0.94 -1.70
CA LYS A 67 80.77 -1.62 -0.64
C LYS A 67 79.42 -0.95 -0.42
N GLU A 68 79.35 0.37 -0.57
CA GLU A 68 78.11 1.13 -0.43
C GLU A 68 77.18 0.91 -1.62
N ILE A 69 77.71 0.89 -2.85
CA ILE A 69 76.97 0.50 -4.06
C ILE A 69 76.41 -0.93 -3.90
N ALA A 70 77.25 -1.90 -3.51
CA ALA A 70 76.79 -3.26 -3.29
C ALA A 70 75.68 -3.34 -2.22
N ARG A 71 75.79 -2.57 -1.14
CA ARG A 71 74.75 -2.48 -0.12
C ARG A 71 73.45 -1.89 -0.67
N CYS A 72 73.54 -0.88 -1.53
CA CYS A 72 72.38 -0.28 -2.19
C CYS A 72 71.75 -1.23 -3.22
N GLU A 73 72.55 -2.01 -3.95
CA GLU A 73 72.06 -3.03 -4.90
C GLU A 73 71.43 -4.24 -4.20
N GLU A 74 71.90 -4.58 -3.00
CA GLU A 74 71.31 -5.63 -2.16
C GLU A 74 69.99 -5.22 -1.48
N PHE A 75 69.58 -3.95 -1.61
CA PHE A 75 68.31 -3.50 -1.08
C PHE A 75 67.16 -4.14 -1.85
N LYS A 76 66.41 -5.00 -1.16
CA LYS A 76 65.17 -5.60 -1.66
C LYS A 76 64.00 -4.96 -0.95
N SER A 77 63.07 -4.42 -1.73
CA SER A 77 61.85 -3.85 -1.19
C SER A 77 60.81 -4.96 -0.95
N LYS A 78 59.86 -4.70 -0.05
CA LYS A 78 58.87 -5.72 0.40
C LYS A 78 57.76 -5.99 -0.62
N ASP A 79 57.59 -5.09 -1.58
CA ASP A 79 56.70 -5.19 -2.74
C ASP A 79 57.10 -6.31 -3.71
N GLU A 80 58.39 -6.66 -3.82
CA GLU A 80 58.87 -7.76 -4.68
C GLU A 80 58.27 -9.14 -4.33
N GLN A 81 57.75 -9.30 -3.12
CA GLN A 81 57.11 -10.54 -2.65
C GLN A 81 55.59 -10.57 -2.90
N LEU A 82 55.01 -9.48 -3.40
CA LEU A 82 53.58 -9.40 -3.65
C LEU A 82 53.23 -10.08 -4.97
N GLU A 83 52.32 -11.05 -4.90
CA GLU A 83 51.65 -11.57 -6.08
C GLU A 83 50.68 -10.51 -6.58
N LEU A 84 51.05 -9.84 -7.67
CA LEU A 84 50.24 -8.80 -8.28
C LEU A 84 49.16 -9.38 -9.20
N VAL A 85 48.07 -8.65 -9.35
CA VAL A 85 47.01 -8.93 -10.32
C VAL A 85 47.58 -8.87 -11.75
N SER A 86 47.07 -9.74 -12.62
CA SER A 86 47.49 -9.81 -14.01
C SER A 86 47.30 -8.46 -14.73
N LEU A 87 48.17 -8.16 -15.69
CA LEU A 87 48.07 -6.94 -16.50
C LEU A 87 46.72 -6.86 -17.23
N GLU A 88 46.21 -8.00 -17.70
CA GLU A 88 44.93 -8.10 -18.42
C GLU A 88 43.76 -7.68 -17.53
N ASP A 89 43.73 -8.14 -16.28
CA ASP A 89 42.68 -7.81 -15.32
C ASP A 89 42.77 -6.36 -14.82
N PHE A 90 43.98 -5.82 -14.72
CA PHE A 90 44.23 -4.42 -14.37
C PHE A 90 43.64 -3.49 -15.45
N TYR A 91 44.01 -3.68 -16.73
CA TYR A 91 43.49 -2.83 -17.81
C TYR A 91 41.98 -2.98 -18.04
N ALA A 92 41.38 -4.13 -17.69
CA ALA A 92 39.95 -4.38 -17.86
C ALA A 92 39.08 -3.77 -16.74
N ASN A 93 39.56 -3.80 -15.49
CA ASN A 93 38.72 -3.51 -14.32
C ASN A 93 39.18 -2.28 -13.51
N ALA A 94 40.35 -1.71 -13.79
CA ALA A 94 40.81 -0.51 -13.12
C ALA A 94 40.08 0.75 -13.62
N PRO A 95 39.88 1.75 -12.75
CA PRO A 95 39.31 3.03 -13.15
C PRO A 95 40.13 3.69 -14.29
N PRO A 96 39.49 4.43 -15.20
CA PRO A 96 40.19 5.08 -16.31
C PRO A 96 41.25 6.09 -15.83
N GLU A 97 41.10 6.67 -14.64
CA GLU A 97 42.08 7.57 -14.01
C GLU A 97 43.43 6.90 -13.68
N LEU A 98 43.44 5.56 -13.49
CA LEU A 98 44.63 4.74 -13.20
C LEU A 98 45.17 4.01 -14.44
N THR A 99 44.41 4.00 -15.53
CA THR A 99 44.61 3.13 -16.70
C THR A 99 45.09 3.89 -17.94
N ASP A 100 45.53 5.14 -17.78
CA ASP A 100 45.96 5.97 -18.91
C ASP A 100 47.13 5.33 -19.68
N PRO A 101 46.90 4.87 -20.94
CA PRO A 101 47.90 4.09 -21.69
C PRO A 101 49.14 4.93 -22.07
N ASN A 102 48.97 6.25 -22.24
CA ASN A 102 50.06 7.16 -22.59
C ASN A 102 51.12 7.33 -21.47
N ILE A 103 50.77 7.03 -20.22
CA ILE A 103 51.64 7.20 -19.05
C ILE A 103 52.18 5.85 -18.56
N THR A 104 51.38 4.79 -18.67
CA THR A 104 51.71 3.44 -18.18
C THR A 104 52.64 2.66 -19.11
N GLU A 105 52.60 2.91 -20.42
CA GLU A 105 53.42 2.18 -21.40
C GLU A 105 54.86 2.71 -21.49
N ASN A 106 55.09 3.96 -21.09
CA ASN A 106 56.39 4.64 -21.19
C ASN A 106 57.31 4.44 -19.97
N ASP A 107 56.78 4.04 -18.81
CA ASP A 107 57.56 3.89 -17.57
C ASP A 107 57.10 2.65 -16.75
N PRO A 108 57.92 1.58 -16.67
CA PRO A 108 57.55 0.35 -15.96
C PRO A 108 57.37 0.57 -14.45
N HIS A 109 58.06 1.56 -13.87
CA HIS A 109 57.93 1.85 -12.43
C HIS A 109 56.57 2.47 -12.12
N ARG A 110 56.09 3.39 -12.96
CA ARG A 110 54.76 4.00 -12.81
C ARG A 110 53.64 2.98 -12.98
N LEU A 111 53.78 2.07 -13.94
CA LEU A 111 52.83 0.98 -14.11
C LEU A 111 52.72 0.14 -12.83
N HIS A 112 53.86 -0.21 -12.21
CA HIS A 112 53.88 -0.98 -10.97
C HIS A 112 53.21 -0.23 -9.80
N LEU A 113 53.43 1.09 -9.66
CA LEU A 113 52.77 1.90 -8.65
C LEU A 113 51.25 1.93 -8.82
N PHE A 114 50.76 2.11 -10.05
CA PHE A 114 49.32 2.12 -10.31
C PHE A 114 48.66 0.76 -10.07
N GLN A 115 49.37 -0.34 -10.34
CA GLN A 115 48.90 -1.68 -9.96
C GLN A 115 48.78 -1.83 -8.44
N LEU A 116 49.78 -1.39 -7.68
CA LEU A 116 49.76 -1.42 -6.21
C LEU A 116 48.64 -0.55 -5.62
N ASP A 117 48.43 0.65 -6.16
CA ASP A 117 47.37 1.55 -5.71
C ASP A 117 45.98 0.98 -5.98
N TRP A 118 45.77 0.36 -7.15
CA TRP A 118 44.51 -0.29 -7.47
C TRP A 118 44.26 -1.51 -6.59
N GLU A 119 45.25 -2.35 -6.34
CA GLU A 119 45.13 -3.46 -5.41
C GLU A 119 44.83 -3.01 -3.98
N LEU A 120 45.48 -1.93 -3.53
CA LEU A 120 45.20 -1.35 -2.23
C LEU A 120 43.73 -0.91 -2.16
N MET A 121 43.25 -0.20 -3.17
CA MET A 121 41.85 0.22 -3.26
C MET A 121 40.88 -0.98 -3.25
N GLN A 122 41.21 -2.06 -3.97
CA GLN A 122 40.42 -3.28 -3.96
C GLN A 122 40.42 -3.97 -2.60
N ARG A 123 41.58 -4.08 -1.95
CA ARG A 123 41.70 -4.72 -0.63
C ARG A 123 41.01 -3.90 0.45
N GLU A 124 41.07 -2.57 0.39
CA GLU A 124 40.32 -1.69 1.28
C GLU A 124 38.81 -1.90 1.12
N LYS A 125 38.32 -1.92 -0.13
CA LYS A 125 36.90 -2.19 -0.41
C LYS A 125 36.47 -3.57 0.08
N LEU A 126 37.24 -4.63 -0.21
CA LEU A 126 36.96 -5.99 0.25
C LEU A 126 36.99 -6.10 1.78
N HIS A 127 37.91 -5.38 2.43
CA HIS A 127 37.99 -5.32 3.88
C HIS A 127 36.77 -4.64 4.50
N ASP A 128 36.31 -3.55 3.90
CA ASP A 128 35.10 -2.85 4.35
C ASP A 128 33.82 -3.68 4.12
N ASP A 129 33.71 -4.37 2.99
CA ASP A 129 32.64 -5.34 2.73
C ASP A 129 32.69 -6.49 3.75
N CYS A 130 33.87 -7.03 4.05
CA CYS A 130 34.05 -8.07 5.07
C CYS A 130 33.64 -7.58 6.47
N LYS A 131 33.99 -6.34 6.84
CA LYS A 131 33.54 -5.73 8.10
C LYS A 131 32.03 -5.57 8.13
N ALA A 132 31.41 -5.07 7.06
CA ALA A 132 29.96 -4.90 6.96
C ALA A 132 29.21 -6.24 7.08
N LEU A 133 29.70 -7.29 6.42
CA LEU A 133 29.16 -8.64 6.58
C LEU A 133 29.38 -9.18 8.00
N GLN A 134 30.53 -8.92 8.63
CA GLN A 134 30.75 -9.32 10.02
C GLN A 134 29.79 -8.62 10.99
N THR A 135 29.50 -7.34 10.80
CA THR A 135 28.54 -6.62 11.65
C THR A 135 27.13 -7.17 11.46
N GLU A 136 26.70 -7.40 10.22
CA GLU A 136 25.40 -8.02 9.90
C GLU A 136 25.26 -9.43 10.51
N ILE A 137 26.30 -10.27 10.37
CA ILE A 137 26.34 -11.60 11.00
C ILE A 137 26.22 -11.47 12.53
N SER A 138 26.90 -10.50 13.14
CA SER A 138 26.83 -10.27 14.58
C SER A 138 25.42 -9.87 15.04
N ASP A 139 24.74 -9.04 14.25
CA ASP A 139 23.40 -8.55 14.57
C ASP A 139 22.33 -9.62 14.33
N LEU A 140 22.44 -10.39 13.25
CA LEU A 140 21.61 -11.58 13.02
C LEU A 140 21.77 -12.60 14.16
N LYS A 141 23.00 -12.86 14.61
CA LYS A 141 23.25 -13.72 15.78
C LYS A 141 22.55 -13.19 17.04
N LYS A 142 22.66 -11.88 17.33
CA LYS A 142 21.95 -11.25 18.45
C LYS A 142 20.43 -11.39 18.31
N GLN A 143 19.87 -11.18 17.12
CA GLN A 143 18.42 -11.35 16.87
C GLN A 143 17.97 -12.79 17.08
N ILE A 144 18.74 -13.78 16.61
CA ILE A 144 18.46 -15.22 16.83
C ILE A 144 18.43 -15.53 18.32
N VAL A 145 19.41 -15.05 19.09
CA VAL A 145 19.45 -15.27 20.54
C VAL A 145 18.25 -14.63 21.24
N ARG A 146 17.89 -13.39 20.88
CA ARG A 146 16.69 -12.70 21.42
C ARG A 146 15.40 -13.47 21.10
N ARG A 147 15.21 -13.91 19.85
CA ARG A 147 14.05 -14.71 19.43
C ARG A 147 13.99 -16.06 20.15
N ARG A 148 15.12 -16.76 20.27
CA ARG A 148 15.22 -18.02 21.04
C ARG A 148 14.88 -17.81 22.52
N LYS A 149 15.33 -16.72 23.15
CA LYS A 149 14.98 -16.39 24.53
C LYS A 149 13.48 -16.13 24.69
N ARG A 150 12.85 -15.40 23.76
CA ARG A 150 11.39 -15.17 23.73
C ARG A 150 10.61 -16.47 23.55
N LEU A 151 11.05 -17.37 22.67
CA LEU A 151 10.43 -18.69 22.49
C LEU A 151 10.55 -19.56 23.75
N ARG A 152 11.73 -19.57 24.39
CA ARG A 152 11.96 -20.28 25.65
C ARG A 152 11.10 -19.73 26.79
N SER A 153 10.83 -18.42 26.84
CA SER A 153 9.95 -17.82 27.85
C SER A 153 8.46 -17.96 27.54
N LEU A 154 8.07 -18.07 26.27
CA LEU A 154 6.68 -18.27 25.86
C LEU A 154 6.18 -19.69 26.16
N ARG A 155 7.01 -20.71 25.95
CA ARG A 155 6.65 -22.13 26.19
C ARG A 155 6.10 -22.41 27.60
N PRO A 156 6.71 -21.96 28.71
CA PRO A 156 6.13 -22.16 30.04
C PRO A 156 4.84 -21.37 30.25
N LYS A 157 4.73 -20.14 29.71
CA LYS A 157 3.48 -19.35 29.76
C LYS A 157 2.33 -20.08 29.05
N LEU A 158 2.56 -20.64 27.86
CA LEU A 158 1.57 -21.45 27.15
C LEU A 158 1.19 -22.70 27.94
N LYS A 159 2.16 -23.40 28.55
CA LYS A 159 1.86 -24.54 29.43
C LYS A 159 1.00 -24.13 30.64
N GLN A 160 1.23 -22.95 31.21
CA GLN A 160 0.44 -22.43 32.31
C GLN A 160 -0.99 -22.12 31.84
N VAL A 161 -1.16 -21.47 30.69
CA VAL A 161 -2.49 -21.20 30.10
C VAL A 161 -3.24 -22.51 29.87
N VAL A 162 -2.63 -23.50 29.22
CA VAL A 162 -3.24 -24.83 29.00
C VAL A 162 -3.65 -25.48 30.31
N LYS A 163 -2.79 -25.46 31.35
CA LYS A 163 -3.14 -26.00 32.67
C LYS A 163 -4.31 -25.26 33.34
N SER A 164 -4.37 -23.93 33.19
CA SER A 164 -5.46 -23.14 33.75
C SER A 164 -6.78 -23.27 32.99
N THR A 165 -6.73 -23.51 31.67
CA THR A 165 -7.92 -23.65 30.83
C THR A 165 -8.43 -25.08 30.70
N ASP A 166 -7.62 -26.09 31.05
CA ASP A 166 -7.97 -27.52 31.04
C ASP A 166 -9.31 -27.86 31.73
N PRO A 167 -9.64 -27.35 32.94
CA PRO A 167 -10.93 -27.67 33.56
C PRO A 167 -12.13 -27.13 32.76
N VAL A 168 -11.99 -25.93 32.19
CA VAL A 168 -13.03 -25.31 31.35
C VAL A 168 -13.17 -26.07 30.04
N ARG A 169 -12.05 -26.45 29.43
CA ARG A 169 -12.02 -27.27 28.21
C ARG A 169 -12.76 -28.58 28.42
N ARG A 170 -12.46 -29.34 29.48
CA ARG A 170 -13.13 -30.62 29.77
C ARG A 170 -14.64 -30.45 30.02
N TYR A 171 -15.03 -29.34 30.67
CA TYR A 171 -16.44 -29.02 30.87
C TYR A 171 -17.17 -28.77 29.54
N ILE A 172 -16.56 -28.02 28.62
CA ILE A 172 -17.14 -27.70 27.30
C ILE A 172 -17.12 -28.91 26.37
N GLU A 173 -16.00 -29.66 26.30
CA GLU A 173 -15.89 -30.86 25.46
C GLU A 173 -16.91 -31.93 25.88
N SER A 174 -17.20 -32.06 27.19
CA SER A 174 -18.26 -32.95 27.68
C SER A 174 -19.68 -32.53 27.24
N GLN A 175 -19.87 -31.31 26.74
CA GLN A 175 -21.15 -30.79 26.25
C GLN A 175 -21.24 -30.80 24.71
N PHE A 176 -20.13 -30.98 24.00
CA PHE A 176 -20.06 -30.89 22.54
C PHE A 176 -19.12 -31.97 21.97
N ASP A 177 -19.65 -33.12 21.54
CA ASP A 177 -18.88 -34.26 21.02
C ASP A 177 -18.34 -34.08 19.57
N ASP A 178 -18.73 -33.00 18.87
CA ASP A 178 -18.47 -32.82 17.43
C ASP A 178 -17.18 -32.05 17.07
N THR A 179 -16.21 -31.94 17.99
CA THR A 179 -15.01 -31.09 17.79
C THR A 179 -13.99 -31.58 16.75
N ASN A 180 -14.13 -32.81 16.26
CA ASN A 180 -13.16 -33.42 15.34
C ASN A 180 -13.09 -32.71 13.97
N ASN A 181 -14.20 -32.15 13.49
CA ASN A 181 -14.24 -31.43 12.20
C ASN A 181 -13.57 -30.04 12.25
N PHE A 182 -13.51 -29.41 13.42
CA PHE A 182 -12.87 -28.09 13.61
C PHE A 182 -11.35 -28.16 13.47
N SER A 183 -10.73 -29.22 14.00
CA SER A 183 -9.28 -29.42 13.93
C SER A 183 -8.74 -29.62 12.51
N GLN A 184 -9.51 -30.22 11.60
CA GLN A 184 -9.08 -30.43 10.21
C GLN A 184 -9.09 -29.15 9.38
N SER A 185 -10.00 -28.20 9.66
CA SER A 185 -10.06 -26.90 8.97
C SER A 185 -8.92 -25.96 9.37
N ILE A 186 -8.47 -26.00 10.63
CA ILE A 186 -7.40 -25.14 11.17
C ILE A 186 -6.01 -25.54 10.66
N ASN A 187 -5.84 -26.79 10.21
CA ASN A 187 -4.56 -27.31 9.74
C ASN A 187 -4.15 -26.83 8.33
N ASN A 188 -4.92 -25.94 7.70
CA ASN A 188 -4.51 -25.36 6.42
C ASN A 188 -3.26 -24.46 6.62
N PRO A 189 -2.15 -24.72 5.91
CA PRO A 189 -0.90 -23.96 6.08
C PRO A 189 -1.04 -22.47 5.73
N SER A 190 -2.05 -22.12 4.93
CA SER A 190 -2.39 -20.74 4.58
C SER A 190 -2.90 -19.94 5.78
N ILE A 191 -3.53 -20.59 6.78
CA ILE A 191 -4.05 -19.93 8.00
C ILE A 191 -2.93 -19.33 8.84
N ALA A 192 -1.80 -20.02 8.93
CA ALA A 192 -0.64 -19.54 9.70
C ALA A 192 0.02 -18.29 9.12
N LYS A 193 -0.26 -17.96 7.84
CA LYS A 193 0.29 -16.80 7.14
C LYS A 193 -0.69 -15.61 7.09
N LEU A 194 -1.89 -15.74 7.65
CA LEU A 194 -2.86 -14.65 7.69
C LEU A 194 -2.46 -13.58 8.72
N PRO A 195 -2.70 -12.29 8.42
CA PRO A 195 -2.63 -11.21 9.40
C PRO A 195 -3.58 -11.44 10.58
N ASP A 196 -3.18 -11.01 11.78
CA ASP A 196 -3.97 -11.18 13.01
C ASP A 196 -5.45 -10.75 12.86
N PRO A 197 -5.78 -9.60 12.23
CA PRO A 197 -7.18 -9.17 12.07
C PRO A 197 -7.98 -10.11 11.16
N LEU A 198 -7.37 -10.60 10.07
CA LEU A 198 -8.01 -11.55 9.16
C LEU A 198 -8.12 -12.95 9.76
N TYR A 199 -7.18 -13.35 10.62
CA TYR A 199 -7.26 -14.60 11.38
C TYR A 199 -8.44 -14.58 12.36
N VAL A 200 -8.64 -13.47 13.09
CA VAL A 200 -9.78 -13.30 14.00
C VAL A 200 -11.10 -13.37 13.22
N LEU A 201 -11.23 -12.62 12.11
CA LEU A 201 -12.37 -12.70 11.21
C LEU A 201 -12.64 -14.14 10.76
N TYR A 202 -11.63 -14.82 10.21
CA TYR A 202 -11.76 -16.19 9.73
C TYR A 202 -12.22 -17.15 10.84
N SER A 203 -11.65 -17.04 12.04
CA SER A 203 -12.03 -17.87 13.19
C SER A 203 -13.49 -17.67 13.60
N LEU A 204 -13.98 -16.42 13.56
CA LEU A 204 -15.34 -16.08 13.92
C LEU A 204 -16.35 -16.56 12.87
N VAL A 205 -16.05 -16.39 11.59
CA VAL A 205 -16.97 -16.86 10.54
C VAL A 205 -16.97 -18.39 10.44
N LEU A 206 -15.84 -19.05 10.66
CA LEU A 206 -15.82 -20.52 10.81
C LEU A 206 -16.67 -20.99 11.99
N ALA A 207 -16.54 -20.35 13.15
CA ALA A 207 -17.37 -20.67 14.31
C ALA A 207 -18.86 -20.50 13.98
N TYR A 208 -19.22 -19.43 13.26
CA TYR A 208 -20.59 -19.22 12.81
C TYR A 208 -21.06 -20.27 11.78
N GLN A 209 -20.21 -20.64 10.82
CA GLN A 209 -20.50 -21.68 9.84
C GLN A 209 -20.80 -23.03 10.51
N GLN A 210 -20.17 -23.33 11.64
CA GLN A 210 -20.47 -24.56 12.38
C GLN A 210 -21.80 -24.50 13.13
N CYS A 211 -22.21 -23.31 13.60
CA CYS A 211 -23.47 -23.13 14.29
C CYS A 211 -24.70 -23.06 13.36
N ASP A 212 -24.57 -22.44 12.17
CA ASP A 212 -25.70 -22.12 11.26
C ASP A 212 -25.46 -22.61 9.81
N GLY A 213 -24.77 -23.75 9.68
CA GLY A 213 -24.02 -24.23 8.51
C GLY A 213 -24.73 -24.55 7.19
N ARG A 214 -25.81 -23.85 6.82
CA ARG A 214 -26.49 -24.05 5.53
C ARG A 214 -26.27 -22.92 4.52
N HIS A 215 -25.84 -21.75 4.96
CA HIS A 215 -25.89 -20.53 4.14
C HIS A 215 -24.57 -19.78 4.02
N ILE A 216 -23.47 -20.25 4.62
CA ILE A 216 -22.20 -19.51 4.68
C ILE A 216 -21.01 -20.45 4.42
N THR A 217 -20.12 -20.03 3.54
CA THR A 217 -18.86 -20.72 3.26
C THR A 217 -17.70 -19.73 3.28
N CYS A 218 -16.60 -20.12 3.94
CA CYS A 218 -15.38 -19.32 4.01
C CYS A 218 -14.24 -19.97 3.26
N GLN A 219 -13.57 -19.20 2.41
CA GLN A 219 -12.38 -19.61 1.68
C GLN A 219 -11.28 -18.58 1.89
N ILE A 220 -10.05 -19.05 2.10
CA ILE A 220 -8.87 -18.20 2.09
C ILE A 220 -8.38 -18.22 0.65
N ASP A 221 -8.37 -17.06 0.04
CA ASP A 221 -7.95 -16.92 -1.33
C ASP A 221 -6.64 -16.12 -1.32
N SER A 222 -5.68 -16.62 -2.09
CA SER A 222 -4.40 -15.94 -2.27
C SER A 222 -4.52 -15.34 -3.65
N LYS A 223 -4.31 -14.03 -3.79
CA LYS A 223 -3.98 -13.55 -5.13
C LYS A 223 -2.64 -14.19 -5.46
N GLU A 224 -2.68 -15.31 -6.19
CA GLU A 224 -1.52 -15.79 -6.93
C GLU A 224 -1.16 -14.66 -7.89
N ASP A 225 -0.12 -13.92 -7.51
CA ASP A 225 0.76 -13.13 -8.36
C ASP A 225 0.19 -12.76 -9.73
N SER A 226 -0.66 -11.73 -9.72
CA SER A 226 -0.85 -10.82 -10.86
C SER A 226 -0.14 -9.49 -10.57
N SER A 227 0.99 -9.54 -9.85
CA SER A 227 1.91 -8.42 -9.67
C SER A 227 3.30 -8.83 -9.14
N THR A 228 3.81 -9.99 -9.55
CA THR A 228 5.27 -10.19 -9.61
C THR A 228 5.64 -10.37 -11.08
N ASN A 229 6.41 -9.39 -11.59
CA ASN A 229 6.98 -9.26 -12.94
C ASN A 229 6.21 -8.36 -13.93
N ASN A 230 6.05 -7.08 -13.58
CA ASN A 230 6.36 -5.98 -14.54
C ASN A 230 7.75 -5.41 -14.23
N THR A 231 8.73 -6.29 -14.08
CA THR A 231 10.14 -6.00 -14.36
C THR A 231 10.48 -6.72 -15.65
N THR A 232 9.88 -6.28 -16.74
CA THR A 232 10.43 -6.43 -18.08
C THR A 232 10.62 -5.03 -18.62
N ASN A 233 11.89 -4.63 -18.68
CA ASN A 233 12.48 -3.67 -19.61
C ASN A 233 11.50 -3.06 -20.63
N ASP A 234 10.86 -1.95 -20.27
CA ASP A 234 10.41 -0.96 -21.24
C ASP A 234 11.18 0.33 -20.95
N THR A 235 12.34 0.43 -21.61
CA THR A 235 12.95 1.72 -21.91
C THR A 235 11.92 2.57 -22.67
N ASN A 236 11.64 3.76 -22.14
CA ASN A 236 10.88 4.87 -22.74
C ASN A 236 9.41 5.00 -22.32
N SER A 237 9.17 5.52 -21.11
CA SER A 237 8.13 6.53 -20.93
C SER A 237 8.56 7.51 -19.83
N ASP A 238 8.85 8.75 -20.25
CA ASP A 238 9.14 9.88 -19.36
C ASP A 238 7.90 10.21 -18.53
N GLY A 239 7.88 9.72 -17.30
CA GLY A 239 7.01 10.17 -16.22
C GLY A 239 7.84 10.28 -14.96
N THR A 240 8.23 11.49 -14.58
CA THR A 240 8.91 11.79 -13.32
C THR A 240 7.97 11.56 -12.14
N TYR A 241 7.81 10.31 -11.73
CA TYR A 241 7.19 10.00 -10.43
C TYR A 241 8.07 10.58 -9.34
N THR A 242 7.52 11.53 -8.58
CA THR A 242 8.22 12.10 -7.43
C THR A 242 8.37 11.02 -6.34
N ASN A 243 9.43 11.08 -5.53
CA ASN A 243 9.64 10.12 -4.42
C ASN A 243 8.42 9.98 -3.48
N GLY A 244 7.56 11.01 -3.41
CA GLY A 244 6.31 10.98 -2.64
C GLY A 244 5.20 10.11 -3.23
N ASP A 245 5.19 9.86 -4.54
CA ASP A 245 4.17 9.01 -5.19
C ASP A 245 4.44 7.52 -4.99
N LEU A 246 5.72 7.12 -5.01
CA LEU A 246 6.15 5.76 -4.65
C LEU A 246 5.87 5.45 -3.17
N GLN A 247 6.02 6.42 -2.28
CA GLN A 247 5.69 6.28 -0.86
C GLN A 247 4.18 6.23 -0.62
N TYR A 248 3.39 6.97 -1.39
CA TYR A 248 1.94 6.89 -1.33
C TYR A 248 1.42 5.50 -1.75
N GLN A 249 2.00 4.93 -2.81
CA GLN A 249 1.68 3.56 -3.25
C GLN A 249 2.13 2.49 -2.24
N SER A 250 3.23 2.73 -1.51
CA SER A 250 3.68 1.80 -0.48
C SER A 250 2.77 1.78 0.76
N LEU A 251 2.13 2.91 1.11
CA LEU A 251 1.11 2.99 2.17
C LEU A 251 -0.17 2.21 1.83
N LEU A 252 -0.52 2.12 0.55
CA LEU A 252 -1.69 1.39 0.04
C LEU A 252 -1.42 -0.10 -0.22
N ARG A 253 -0.28 -0.63 0.21
CA ARG A 253 0.09 -2.02 -0.03
C ARG A 253 -0.85 -2.99 0.67
N GLN A 254 -1.64 -3.69 -0.13
CA GLN A 254 -2.51 -4.78 0.30
C GLN A 254 -1.70 -6.02 0.65
N HIS A 255 -2.18 -6.75 1.64
CA HIS A 255 -1.70 -8.09 1.97
C HIS A 255 -2.10 -9.09 0.86
N PRO A 256 -1.21 -10.01 0.46
CA PRO A 256 -1.47 -10.94 -0.65
C PRO A 256 -2.57 -11.98 -0.35
N LEU A 257 -2.83 -12.25 0.93
CA LEU A 257 -3.92 -13.12 1.36
C LEU A 257 -5.16 -12.30 1.68
N HIS A 258 -6.30 -12.73 1.12
CA HIS A 258 -7.62 -12.19 1.39
C HIS A 258 -8.56 -13.30 1.88
N VAL A 259 -9.54 -12.93 2.70
CA VAL A 259 -10.58 -13.86 3.17
C VAL A 259 -11.82 -13.64 2.32
N LYS A 260 -12.25 -14.68 1.60
CA LYS A 260 -13.49 -14.66 0.81
C LYS A 260 -14.59 -15.35 1.62
N VAL A 261 -15.63 -14.60 1.97
CA VAL A 261 -16.84 -15.13 2.62
C VAL A 261 -17.96 -15.13 1.59
N THR A 262 -18.52 -16.29 1.31
CA THR A 262 -19.64 -16.46 0.40
C THR A 262 -20.90 -16.82 1.15
N LEU A 263 -21.97 -16.07 0.90
CA LEU A 263 -23.28 -16.23 1.52
C LEU A 263 -24.29 -16.69 0.48
N ILE A 264 -24.95 -17.81 0.77
CA ILE A 264 -25.85 -18.51 -0.14
C ILE A 264 -27.27 -18.36 0.41
N LEU A 265 -28.06 -17.46 -0.19
CA LEU A 265 -29.48 -17.32 0.14
C LEU A 265 -30.34 -18.33 -0.64
N SER A 266 -30.01 -18.56 -1.92
CA SER A 266 -30.66 -19.49 -2.84
C SER A 266 -29.67 -19.86 -3.96
N PRO A 267 -29.82 -20.97 -4.70
CA PRO A 267 -28.83 -21.41 -5.69
C PRO A 267 -28.49 -20.35 -6.76
N ASP A 268 -29.43 -19.46 -7.08
CA ASP A 268 -29.25 -18.40 -8.08
C ASP A 268 -28.79 -17.05 -7.49
N HIS A 269 -28.75 -16.91 -6.16
CA HIS A 269 -28.42 -15.67 -5.46
C HIS A 269 -27.34 -15.90 -4.40
N THR A 270 -26.09 -15.60 -4.76
CA THR A 270 -24.91 -15.74 -3.89
C THR A 270 -24.22 -14.39 -3.73
N SER A 271 -23.80 -14.08 -2.50
CA SER A 271 -23.06 -12.85 -2.18
C SER A 271 -21.62 -13.20 -1.84
N GLU A 272 -20.66 -12.61 -2.54
CA GLU A 272 -19.23 -12.78 -2.27
C GLU A 272 -18.68 -11.52 -1.59
N LEU A 273 -18.14 -11.67 -0.39
CA LEU A 273 -17.47 -10.63 0.37
C LEU A 273 -15.98 -10.94 0.41
N ILE A 274 -15.15 -10.07 -0.15
CA ILE A 274 -13.69 -10.21 -0.17
C ILE A 274 -13.10 -9.23 0.83
N PHE A 275 -12.48 -9.75 1.88
CA PHE A 275 -11.81 -8.99 2.92
C PHE A 275 -10.31 -8.94 2.64
N SER A 276 -9.78 -7.74 2.45
CA SER A 276 -8.37 -7.44 2.22
C SER A 276 -7.80 -6.64 3.40
N TYR A 277 -6.48 -6.74 3.62
CA TYR A 277 -5.82 -6.06 4.74
C TYR A 277 -4.71 -5.13 4.26
N LEU A 278 -4.76 -3.86 4.70
CA LEU A 278 -3.74 -2.85 4.43
C LEU A 278 -2.72 -2.83 5.57
N THR A 279 -1.56 -3.42 5.31
CA THR A 279 -0.54 -3.69 6.35
C THR A 279 0.05 -2.44 7.01
N GLN A 280 0.20 -1.35 6.26
CA GLN A 280 0.77 -0.10 6.78
C GLN A 280 -0.27 0.75 7.52
N LEU A 281 -1.54 0.68 7.10
CA LEU A 281 -2.63 1.46 7.69
C LEU A 281 -3.34 0.71 8.83
N ASN A 282 -3.08 -0.60 8.99
CA ASN A 282 -3.78 -1.49 9.93
C ASN A 282 -5.30 -1.50 9.74
N ILE A 283 -5.75 -1.38 8.49
CA ILE A 283 -7.16 -1.32 8.12
C ILE A 283 -7.56 -2.57 7.35
N VAL A 284 -8.75 -3.09 7.64
CA VAL A 284 -9.39 -4.15 6.85
C VAL A 284 -10.41 -3.49 5.93
N THR A 285 -10.35 -3.82 4.64
CA THR A 285 -11.23 -3.32 3.58
C THR A 285 -12.08 -4.46 3.04
N VAL A 286 -13.29 -4.14 2.60
CA VAL A 286 -14.22 -5.14 2.05
C VAL A 286 -14.76 -4.72 0.70
N GLN A 287 -14.81 -5.70 -0.20
CA GLN A 287 -15.48 -5.61 -1.49
C GLN A 287 -16.65 -6.59 -1.49
N GLY A 288 -17.85 -6.09 -1.75
CA GLY A 288 -19.06 -6.89 -1.85
C GLY A 288 -19.50 -7.06 -3.30
N LYS A 289 -19.71 -8.31 -3.73
CA LYS A 289 -20.31 -8.63 -5.03
C LYS A 289 -21.56 -9.48 -4.79
N LEU A 290 -22.68 -9.08 -5.36
CA LEU A 290 -23.90 -9.89 -5.37
C LEU A 290 -24.10 -10.50 -6.77
N SER A 291 -24.03 -11.82 -6.86
CA SER A 291 -24.31 -12.58 -8.08
C SER A 291 -25.80 -12.92 -8.16
N GLY A 292 -26.40 -12.72 -9.33
CA GLY A 292 -27.80 -13.08 -9.60
C GLY A 292 -28.78 -11.92 -9.83
N LEU A 293 -28.28 -10.68 -9.90
CA LEU A 293 -29.08 -9.51 -10.30
C LEU A 293 -29.10 -9.38 -11.84
N LYS A 294 -30.25 -9.01 -12.41
CA LYS A 294 -30.46 -8.99 -13.88
C LYS A 294 -30.86 -7.61 -14.43
N GLY A 295 -31.01 -6.60 -13.60
CA GLY A 295 -31.41 -5.24 -13.98
C GLY A 295 -30.26 -4.39 -14.51
N GLN A 296 -30.56 -3.36 -15.29
CA GLN A 296 -29.54 -2.37 -15.73
C GLN A 296 -29.01 -1.55 -14.54
N GLN A 297 -29.86 -1.37 -13.53
CA GLN A 297 -29.63 -0.63 -12.28
C GLN A 297 -28.94 -1.46 -11.17
N SER A 298 -28.60 -2.72 -11.47
CA SER A 298 -27.99 -3.64 -10.49
C SER A 298 -26.55 -3.25 -10.10
N GLN A 299 -25.88 -2.40 -10.88
CA GLN A 299 -24.54 -1.89 -10.56
C GLN A 299 -24.57 -0.92 -9.36
N THR A 300 -25.56 -0.03 -9.29
CA THR A 300 -25.75 0.89 -8.15
C THR A 300 -26.14 0.14 -6.87
N LEU A 301 -26.87 -0.97 -7.01
CA LEU A 301 -27.28 -1.82 -5.89
C LEU A 301 -26.13 -2.67 -5.33
N THR A 302 -25.15 -3.02 -6.16
CA THR A 302 -23.97 -3.80 -5.75
C THR A 302 -22.92 -2.92 -5.09
N SER A 303 -22.68 -1.71 -5.62
CA SER A 303 -21.73 -0.75 -5.03
C SER A 303 -22.17 -0.23 -3.66
N THR A 304 -23.49 -0.08 -3.43
CA THR A 304 -24.06 0.41 -2.16
C THR A 304 -24.48 -0.70 -1.20
N LEU A 305 -24.07 -1.95 -1.46
CA LEU A 305 -24.57 -3.12 -0.73
C LEU A 305 -24.21 -3.09 0.77
N LEU A 306 -23.02 -2.60 1.07
CA LEU A 306 -22.42 -2.62 2.41
C LEU A 306 -22.45 -1.25 3.10
N HIS A 307 -22.88 -0.19 2.41
CA HIS A 307 -23.04 1.13 2.99
C HIS A 307 -24.09 1.11 4.12
N ASN A 308 -23.77 1.77 5.23
CA ASN A 308 -24.65 2.03 6.36
C ASN A 308 -25.33 0.77 6.96
N LEU A 309 -24.61 -0.36 6.98
CA LEU A 309 -25.17 -1.64 7.44
C LEU A 309 -25.56 -1.65 8.94
N LEU A 310 -24.83 -0.94 9.78
CA LEU A 310 -24.97 -0.93 11.24
C LEU A 310 -25.04 0.48 11.83
N ASP A 311 -24.24 1.40 11.30
CA ASP A 311 -24.29 2.82 11.65
C ASP A 311 -24.81 3.62 10.46
N ASP A 312 -25.78 4.51 10.68
CA ASP A 312 -26.43 5.30 9.61
C ASP A 312 -25.46 6.28 8.90
N ASN A 313 -24.27 6.51 9.47
CA ASN A 313 -23.24 7.42 8.94
C ASN A 313 -22.00 6.70 8.39
N ASP A 314 -21.98 5.35 8.35
CA ASP A 314 -20.82 4.58 7.88
C ASP A 314 -20.86 4.33 6.35
N ASN A 315 -20.46 5.37 5.63
CA ASN A 315 -20.37 5.36 4.17
C ASN A 315 -19.12 4.63 3.64
N GLY A 316 -18.20 4.20 4.53
CA GLY A 316 -16.97 3.48 4.17
C GLY A 316 -15.96 4.27 3.33
N GLN A 317 -16.17 5.57 3.09
CA GLN A 317 -15.28 6.42 2.29
C GLN A 317 -14.14 7.04 3.08
N LEU A 318 -14.37 7.29 4.36
CA LEU A 318 -13.37 7.82 5.28
C LEU A 318 -12.71 6.68 6.03
N SER A 319 -11.41 6.79 6.28
CA SER A 319 -10.70 5.87 7.15
C SER A 319 -11.21 6.00 8.58
N PRO A 320 -11.63 4.90 9.22
CA PRO A 320 -12.08 4.90 10.61
C PRO A 320 -10.98 5.29 11.64
N ASN A 321 -9.70 5.12 11.32
CA ASN A 321 -8.59 5.38 12.24
C ASN A 321 -8.01 6.80 12.00
N PRO A 322 -8.01 7.71 12.98
CA PRO A 322 -7.42 9.05 12.79
C PRO A 322 -5.91 9.02 12.50
N THR A 323 -5.22 7.92 12.81
CA THR A 323 -3.79 7.75 12.51
C THR A 323 -3.51 7.81 11.01
N THR A 324 -4.44 7.37 10.16
CA THR A 324 -4.25 7.42 8.71
C THR A 324 -4.21 8.86 8.21
N ASP A 325 -5.07 9.73 8.74
CA ASP A 325 -5.07 11.15 8.37
C ASP A 325 -3.72 11.81 8.73
N PHE A 326 -3.16 11.49 9.89
CA PHE A 326 -1.82 11.96 10.27
C PHE A 326 -0.71 11.39 9.37
N LEU A 327 -0.79 10.11 9.00
CA LEU A 327 0.19 9.48 8.10
C LEU A 327 0.17 10.09 6.70
N PHE A 328 -1.01 10.40 6.17
CA PHE A 328 -1.15 11.08 4.88
C PHE A 328 -0.76 12.55 4.96
N GLN A 329 -1.11 13.25 6.05
CA GLN A 329 -0.70 14.64 6.29
C GLN A 329 0.82 14.79 6.39
N GLN A 330 1.53 13.84 7.00
CA GLN A 330 3.00 13.82 7.01
C GLN A 330 3.61 13.71 5.61
N GLN A 331 2.87 13.16 4.65
CA GLN A 331 3.27 13.01 3.25
C GLN A 331 2.77 14.17 2.36
N GLY A 332 2.16 15.19 2.95
CA GLY A 332 1.63 16.37 2.24
C GLY A 332 0.39 16.11 1.39
N LYS A 333 -0.31 14.98 1.62
CA LYS A 333 -1.53 14.59 0.89
C LYS A 333 -2.71 14.41 1.84
N SER A 334 -3.92 14.68 1.38
CA SER A 334 -5.14 14.32 2.10
C SER A 334 -5.40 12.82 2.02
N ALA A 335 -6.09 12.25 3.01
CA ALA A 335 -6.47 10.85 3.00
C ALA A 335 -7.30 10.51 1.74
N PRO A 336 -7.06 9.35 1.10
CA PRO A 336 -7.83 8.93 -0.06
C PRO A 336 -9.29 8.68 0.31
N ILE A 337 -10.18 9.02 -0.61
CA ILE A 337 -11.54 8.49 -0.62
C ILE A 337 -11.44 7.02 -1.02
N PHE A 338 -11.69 6.12 -0.08
CA PHE A 338 -11.65 4.69 -0.35
C PHE A 338 -12.76 4.29 -1.33
N SER A 339 -12.40 3.46 -2.31
CA SER A 339 -13.30 2.98 -3.36
C SER A 339 -12.89 1.56 -3.78
N ASP A 340 -13.73 0.90 -4.57
CA ASP A 340 -13.45 -0.42 -5.11
C ASP A 340 -12.11 -0.49 -5.88
N ALA A 341 -11.65 0.63 -6.47
CA ALA A 341 -10.36 0.73 -7.16
C ALA A 341 -9.14 0.64 -6.23
N ILE A 342 -9.29 0.97 -4.94
CA ILE A 342 -8.19 1.06 -3.95
C ILE A 342 -8.11 -0.19 -3.06
N GLY A 343 -9.02 -1.17 -3.24
CA GLY A 343 -9.05 -2.40 -2.46
C GLY A 343 -10.29 -2.62 -1.63
N GLY A 344 -11.30 -1.77 -1.76
CA GLY A 344 -12.57 -1.86 -1.06
C GLY A 344 -12.75 -0.81 0.03
N TYR A 345 -13.88 -0.91 0.72
CA TYR A 345 -14.34 0.09 1.68
C TYR A 345 -13.97 -0.31 3.12
N PRO A 346 -13.33 0.57 3.90
CA PRO A 346 -13.04 0.35 5.32
C PRO A 346 -14.21 0.77 6.22
N TYR A 347 -15.15 -0.13 6.46
CA TYR A 347 -16.26 0.13 7.37
C TYR A 347 -15.88 -0.01 8.85
N HIS A 348 -16.56 0.72 9.73
CA HIS A 348 -16.37 0.66 11.19
C HIS A 348 -16.69 -0.72 11.76
N TRP A 349 -17.80 -1.32 11.34
CA TRP A 349 -18.24 -2.62 11.85
C TRP A 349 -17.27 -3.75 11.53
N ILE A 350 -16.55 -3.68 10.40
CA ILE A 350 -15.53 -4.66 10.02
C ILE A 350 -14.31 -4.55 10.91
N GLN A 351 -13.90 -3.33 11.23
CA GLN A 351 -12.76 -3.10 12.12
C GLN A 351 -13.06 -3.57 13.54
N GLN A 352 -14.31 -3.39 13.99
CA GLN A 352 -14.78 -3.94 15.27
C GLN A 352 -14.77 -5.49 15.26
N LEU A 353 -15.27 -6.12 14.20
CA LEU A 353 -15.29 -7.58 14.05
C LEU A 353 -13.86 -8.15 14.06
N CYS A 354 -12.94 -7.52 13.32
CA CYS A 354 -11.53 -7.90 13.25
C CYS A 354 -10.72 -7.50 14.50
N LYS A 355 -11.33 -6.79 15.46
CA LYS A 355 -10.68 -6.23 16.66
C LYS A 355 -9.46 -5.36 16.33
N CYS A 356 -9.50 -4.65 15.21
CA CYS A 356 -8.53 -3.59 14.95
C CYS A 356 -8.68 -2.56 16.07
N GLN A 357 -7.57 -2.18 16.70
CA GLN A 357 -7.58 -1.35 17.89
C GLN A 357 -8.05 0.06 17.54
N MET A 358 -9.34 0.32 17.71
CA MET A 358 -9.96 1.61 17.46
C MET A 358 -10.24 2.30 18.79
N VAL A 359 -9.86 3.57 18.90
CA VAL A 359 -10.45 4.45 19.91
C VAL A 359 -11.74 4.97 19.29
N PRO A 360 -12.92 4.52 19.74
CA PRO A 360 -14.16 5.01 19.14
C PRO A 360 -14.30 6.50 19.48
N LEU A 361 -14.58 7.32 18.46
CA LEU A 361 -14.81 8.78 18.61
C LEU A 361 -16.06 9.07 19.47
N GLN A 362 -16.98 8.12 19.57
CA GLN A 362 -18.13 8.12 20.49
C GLN A 362 -18.12 6.83 21.31
N ARG A 363 -18.25 6.93 22.64
CA ARG A 363 -18.44 5.78 23.54
C ARG A 363 -19.81 5.14 23.29
N GLN A 364 -19.94 4.35 22.23
CA GLN A 364 -21.04 3.42 22.08
C GLN A 364 -20.48 2.01 22.19
N GLU A 365 -20.98 1.28 23.19
CA GLU A 365 -20.72 -0.14 23.39
C GLU A 365 -21.50 -0.93 22.34
N LEU A 366 -20.99 -0.99 21.12
CA LEU A 366 -21.52 -1.89 20.10
C LEU A 366 -20.71 -3.17 20.12
N VAL A 367 -20.98 -4.02 21.12
CA VAL A 367 -20.64 -5.45 21.04
C VAL A 367 -21.61 -6.05 20.03
N THR A 368 -21.24 -6.00 18.76
CA THR A 368 -22.02 -6.65 17.70
C THR A 368 -21.60 -8.11 17.60
N ASP A 369 -22.50 -9.00 18.02
CA ASP A 369 -22.35 -10.43 17.79
C ASP A 369 -22.30 -10.69 16.28
N CYS A 370 -21.37 -11.53 15.81
CA CYS A 370 -21.27 -11.89 14.39
C CYS A 370 -22.61 -12.39 13.81
N SER A 371 -23.46 -13.00 14.65
CA SER A 371 -24.81 -13.41 14.27
C SER A 371 -25.71 -12.25 13.85
N GLU A 372 -25.66 -11.12 14.57
CA GLU A 372 -26.48 -9.96 14.23
C GLU A 372 -26.03 -9.34 12.91
N ILE A 373 -24.72 -9.22 12.68
CA ILE A 373 -24.15 -8.72 11.43
C ILE A 373 -24.59 -9.59 10.25
N ILE A 374 -24.48 -10.91 10.39
CA ILE A 374 -24.88 -11.87 9.35
C ILE A 374 -26.39 -11.83 9.11
N LYS A 375 -27.22 -11.71 10.15
CA LYS A 375 -28.67 -11.54 10.01
C LYS A 375 -29.02 -10.26 9.27
N ARG A 376 -28.43 -9.12 9.65
CA ARG A 376 -28.62 -7.83 8.98
C ARG A 376 -28.19 -7.88 7.53
N LEU A 377 -27.05 -8.49 7.26
CA LEU A 377 -26.56 -8.64 5.90
C LEU A 377 -27.46 -9.57 5.08
N THR A 378 -27.95 -10.68 5.64
CA THR A 378 -28.93 -11.55 4.98
C THR A 378 -30.25 -10.82 4.68
N GLN A 379 -30.75 -10.02 5.63
CA GLN A 379 -31.93 -9.18 5.44
C GLN A 379 -31.71 -8.12 4.35
N ARG A 380 -30.54 -7.48 4.33
CA ARG A 380 -30.11 -6.55 3.28
C ARG A 380 -30.08 -7.23 1.92
N MET A 381 -29.49 -8.42 1.81
CA MET A 381 -29.44 -9.16 0.55
C MET A 381 -30.85 -9.46 0.04
N ARG A 382 -31.76 -9.95 0.90
CA ARG A 382 -33.16 -10.21 0.53
C ARG A 382 -33.88 -8.94 0.08
N ALA A 383 -33.66 -7.82 0.77
CA ALA A 383 -34.22 -6.54 0.39
C ALA A 383 -33.74 -6.08 -0.98
N ARG A 384 -32.43 -6.21 -1.28
CA ARG A 384 -31.85 -5.81 -2.56
C ARG A 384 -32.32 -6.68 -3.72
N ILE A 385 -32.45 -8.00 -3.50
CA ILE A 385 -33.01 -8.91 -4.50
C ILE A 385 -34.48 -8.57 -4.78
N ALA A 386 -35.27 -8.31 -3.74
CA ALA A 386 -36.67 -7.88 -3.89
C ALA A 386 -36.78 -6.53 -4.61
N LEU A 387 -35.92 -5.58 -4.27
CA LEU A 387 -35.85 -4.27 -4.91
C LEU A 387 -35.44 -4.39 -6.38
N ASP A 388 -34.43 -5.20 -6.73
CA ASP A 388 -34.02 -5.45 -8.12
C ASP A 388 -35.18 -6.01 -8.95
N ARG A 389 -35.97 -6.95 -8.40
CA ARG A 389 -37.19 -7.44 -9.05
C ARG A 389 -38.22 -6.32 -9.26
N ILE A 390 -38.40 -5.45 -8.26
CA ILE A 390 -39.31 -4.29 -8.36
C ILE A 390 -38.82 -3.32 -9.44
N LEU A 391 -37.53 -2.99 -9.46
CA LEU A 391 -36.94 -2.09 -10.46
C LEU A 391 -37.03 -2.66 -11.87
N ILE A 392 -36.74 -3.96 -12.07
CA ILE A 392 -36.88 -4.62 -13.37
C ILE A 392 -38.33 -4.53 -13.88
N ASN A 393 -39.32 -4.67 -12.99
CA ASN A 393 -40.72 -4.52 -13.37
C ASN A 393 -41.04 -3.06 -13.75
N LEU A 394 -40.52 -2.09 -13.01
CA LEU A 394 -40.70 -0.66 -13.29
C LEU A 394 -40.00 -0.21 -14.59
N GLU A 395 -38.82 -0.75 -14.90
CA GLU A 395 -38.11 -0.53 -16.16
C GLU A 395 -38.90 -1.05 -17.36
N LYS A 396 -39.62 -2.17 -17.19
CA LYS A 396 -40.57 -2.71 -18.18
C LYS A 396 -41.87 -1.93 -18.27
N ASN A 397 -42.01 -0.83 -17.50
CA ASN A 397 -43.24 -0.04 -17.33
C ASN A 397 -44.44 -0.87 -16.80
N GLU A 398 -44.17 -1.95 -16.08
CA GLU A 398 -45.18 -2.78 -15.44
C GLU A 398 -45.26 -2.48 -13.94
N MET A 399 -46.48 -2.46 -13.39
CA MET A 399 -46.68 -2.26 -11.95
C MET A 399 -46.14 -3.47 -11.17
N PRO A 400 -45.27 -3.25 -10.17
CA PRO A 400 -44.60 -4.32 -9.43
C PRO A 400 -45.62 -5.15 -8.63
N LEU A 401 -45.40 -6.45 -8.52
CA LEU A 401 -46.27 -7.33 -7.74
C LEU A 401 -46.04 -7.11 -6.24
N LEU A 402 -47.13 -6.95 -5.46
CA LEU A 402 -47.05 -6.65 -4.02
C LEU A 402 -46.63 -7.83 -3.15
N ALA A 403 -46.75 -9.07 -3.64
CA ALA A 403 -46.19 -10.31 -3.07
C ALA A 403 -46.46 -11.50 -4.00
N GLU A 404 -45.56 -12.49 -4.02
CA GLU A 404 -45.85 -13.86 -4.43
C GLU A 404 -46.05 -14.68 -3.14
N GLY A 405 -47.28 -15.02 -2.77
CA GLY A 405 -47.46 -15.85 -1.56
C GLY A 405 -48.87 -16.21 -1.15
N ASN A 406 -49.83 -15.30 -1.17
CA ASN A 406 -51.16 -15.58 -0.63
C ASN A 406 -52.26 -15.26 -1.65
N GLU A 407 -53.20 -16.18 -1.86
CA GLU A 407 -54.33 -16.05 -2.80
C GLU A 407 -55.09 -14.71 -2.67
N THR A 408 -55.13 -14.16 -1.46
CA THR A 408 -55.72 -12.84 -1.14
C THR A 408 -54.95 -11.66 -1.75
N THR A 409 -53.62 -11.73 -1.79
CA THR A 409 -52.77 -10.71 -2.41
C THR A 409 -52.83 -10.75 -3.94
N THR A 410 -53.03 -11.92 -4.53
CA THR A 410 -53.25 -12.09 -5.98
C THR A 410 -54.58 -11.48 -6.43
N ILE A 411 -55.64 -11.64 -5.63
CA ILE A 411 -56.96 -11.02 -5.88
C ILE A 411 -56.88 -9.49 -5.76
N LEU A 412 -56.18 -8.96 -4.76
CA LEU A 412 -55.96 -7.51 -4.61
C LEU A 412 -55.11 -6.95 -5.74
N ASN A 413 -54.02 -7.62 -6.11
CA ASN A 413 -53.19 -7.24 -7.26
C ASN A 413 -54.01 -7.24 -8.57
N SER A 414 -54.87 -8.24 -8.79
CA SER A 414 -55.71 -8.31 -10.00
C SER A 414 -56.81 -7.25 -10.02
N SER A 415 -57.42 -6.95 -8.87
CA SER A 415 -58.47 -5.94 -8.73
C SER A 415 -57.93 -4.52 -8.86
N LEU A 416 -56.76 -4.25 -8.24
CA LEU A 416 -56.05 -2.99 -8.36
C LEU A 416 -55.51 -2.79 -9.78
N ARG A 417 -54.93 -3.83 -10.42
CA ARG A 417 -54.52 -3.77 -11.85
C ARG A 417 -55.71 -3.41 -12.74
N ARG A 418 -56.88 -4.00 -12.51
CA ARG A 418 -58.09 -3.74 -13.32
C ARG A 418 -58.66 -2.34 -13.10
N SER A 419 -58.59 -1.79 -11.88
CA SER A 419 -59.05 -0.43 -11.57
C SER A 419 -58.11 0.66 -12.08
N ILE A 420 -56.79 0.41 -12.06
CA ILE A 420 -55.75 1.39 -12.38
C ILE A 420 -55.47 1.49 -13.88
N ASN A 421 -55.47 0.35 -14.59
CA ASN A 421 -55.26 0.32 -16.05
C ASN A 421 -56.27 1.17 -16.83
N ASN A 422 -57.42 1.50 -16.22
CA ASN A 422 -58.44 2.33 -16.83
C ASN A 422 -58.23 3.84 -16.63
N LEU A 423 -57.29 4.28 -15.78
CA LEU A 423 -57.14 5.70 -15.37
C LEU A 423 -55.72 6.24 -15.52
N THR A 424 -54.68 5.43 -15.25
CA THR A 424 -53.29 5.91 -15.21
C THR A 424 -52.32 4.89 -15.77
N THR A 425 -51.37 5.34 -16.59
CA THR A 425 -50.30 4.49 -17.13
C THR A 425 -48.94 5.00 -16.68
N LEU A 426 -48.11 4.11 -16.12
CA LEU A 426 -46.69 4.35 -15.92
C LEU A 426 -46.00 4.37 -17.29
N ARG A 427 -45.33 5.47 -17.64
CA ARG A 427 -44.74 5.65 -18.98
C ARG A 427 -43.21 5.61 -18.99
N SER A 428 -42.57 6.05 -17.92
CA SER A 428 -41.11 5.99 -17.83
C SER A 428 -40.63 5.92 -16.40
N TRP A 429 -39.65 5.05 -16.19
CA TRP A 429 -38.82 4.96 -15.00
C TRP A 429 -37.36 5.20 -15.39
N ARG A 430 -36.69 6.17 -14.77
CA ARG A 430 -35.28 6.48 -15.03
C ARG A 430 -34.54 6.85 -13.76
N GLU A 431 -33.29 6.42 -13.64
CA GLU A 431 -32.37 6.93 -12.62
C GLU A 431 -31.94 8.35 -13.00
N ILE A 432 -31.83 9.25 -12.02
CA ILE A 432 -31.35 10.61 -12.23
C ILE A 432 -30.20 10.90 -11.27
N SER A 433 -29.19 11.61 -11.77
CA SER A 433 -28.06 12.08 -10.98
C SER A 433 -28.47 13.14 -9.94
N PHE A 434 -27.74 13.20 -8.83
CA PHE A 434 -27.98 14.21 -7.80
C PHE A 434 -27.89 15.66 -8.36
N ASP A 435 -26.97 15.91 -9.29
CA ASP A 435 -26.74 17.22 -9.92
C ASP A 435 -27.92 17.69 -10.78
N ASP A 436 -28.64 16.76 -11.41
CA ASP A 436 -29.83 17.10 -12.21
C ASP A 436 -31.05 17.42 -11.35
N ILE A 437 -31.12 16.83 -10.16
CA ILE A 437 -32.23 17.04 -9.22
C ILE A 437 -32.00 18.27 -8.32
N ASN A 438 -30.74 18.61 -8.05
CA ASN A 438 -30.37 19.82 -7.30
C ASN A 438 -30.85 21.13 -7.97
N LYS A 439 -31.26 21.07 -9.24
CA LYS A 439 -31.86 22.19 -9.98
C LYS A 439 -33.27 22.55 -9.48
N TYR A 440 -33.92 21.69 -8.71
CA TYR A 440 -35.29 21.90 -8.21
C TYR A 440 -35.31 22.55 -6.82
N GLU A 441 -36.09 23.62 -6.66
CA GLU A 441 -36.17 24.40 -5.40
C GLU A 441 -36.68 23.59 -4.19
N TYR A 442 -37.60 22.64 -4.42
CA TYR A 442 -38.15 21.80 -3.37
C TYR A 442 -37.16 20.75 -2.82
N MET A 443 -36.00 20.57 -3.46
CA MET A 443 -34.92 19.69 -2.99
C MET A 443 -34.07 20.31 -1.90
N GLN A 444 -34.00 21.64 -1.82
CA GLN A 444 -33.20 22.32 -0.80
C GLN A 444 -33.65 21.98 0.62
N ILE A 445 -34.94 21.68 0.82
CA ILE A 445 -35.48 21.27 2.11
C ILE A 445 -34.87 19.92 2.54
N LEU A 446 -34.76 18.95 1.64
CA LEU A 446 -34.21 17.63 1.98
C LEU A 446 -32.70 17.66 2.19
N ILE A 447 -32.00 18.55 1.49
CA ILE A 447 -30.56 18.79 1.66
C ILE A 447 -30.29 19.50 2.99
N ASN A 448 -31.09 20.51 3.35
CA ASN A 448 -30.92 21.25 4.61
C ASN A 448 -31.19 20.39 5.85
N GLU A 449 -32.08 19.42 5.76
CA GLU A 449 -32.42 18.50 6.85
C GLU A 449 -31.49 17.27 6.93
N ASN A 450 -30.44 17.19 6.10
CA ASN A 450 -29.51 16.05 6.00
C ASN A 450 -30.22 14.68 5.81
N LEU A 451 -31.39 14.67 5.16
CA LEU A 451 -32.17 13.45 4.93
C LEU A 451 -31.73 12.67 3.69
N ILE A 452 -30.88 13.29 2.85
CA ILE A 452 -30.33 12.70 1.63
C ILE A 452 -28.83 12.86 1.64
N ASP A 453 -28.13 11.73 1.57
CA ASP A 453 -26.70 11.68 1.26
C ASP A 453 -26.52 11.47 -0.25
N SER A 454 -25.67 12.30 -0.87
CA SER A 454 -25.38 12.29 -2.32
C SER A 454 -24.77 10.97 -2.81
N ILE A 455 -24.15 10.21 -1.90
CA ILE A 455 -23.41 8.98 -2.19
C ILE A 455 -24.25 7.72 -1.92
N THR A 456 -25.12 7.75 -0.91
CA THR A 456 -25.84 6.55 -0.44
C THR A 456 -27.29 6.50 -0.90
N THR A 457 -27.82 7.58 -1.47
CA THR A 457 -29.22 7.64 -1.90
C THR A 457 -29.31 7.54 -3.42
N SER A 458 -29.90 6.43 -3.91
CA SER A 458 -30.25 6.31 -5.33
C SER A 458 -31.53 7.07 -5.62
N ILE A 459 -31.55 7.85 -6.70
CA ILE A 459 -32.68 8.72 -7.04
C ILE A 459 -33.29 8.31 -8.38
N TYR A 460 -34.61 8.15 -8.37
CA TYR A 460 -35.38 7.74 -9.53
C TYR A 460 -36.46 8.77 -9.86
N GLU A 461 -36.69 9.01 -11.14
CA GLU A 461 -37.83 9.76 -11.65
C GLU A 461 -38.81 8.81 -12.33
N CYS A 462 -40.04 8.88 -11.86
CA CYS A 462 -41.15 8.07 -12.32
C CYS A 462 -42.22 8.98 -12.93
N LYS A 463 -42.63 8.70 -14.17
CA LYS A 463 -43.61 9.50 -14.91
C LYS A 463 -44.93 8.76 -15.07
N PHE A 464 -45.99 9.29 -14.46
CA PHE A 464 -47.36 8.84 -14.65
C PHE A 464 -48.10 9.75 -15.63
N GLN A 465 -48.94 9.16 -16.48
CA GLN A 465 -49.82 9.89 -17.39
C GLN A 465 -51.26 9.43 -17.24
N SER A 466 -52.19 10.39 -17.28
CA SER A 466 -53.63 10.12 -17.32
C SER A 466 -54.05 9.62 -18.70
N LEU A 467 -54.90 8.60 -18.75
CA LEU A 467 -55.48 8.09 -20.00
C LEU A 467 -56.73 8.92 -20.37
N SER A 468 -56.54 10.19 -20.74
CA SER A 468 -57.63 11.03 -21.28
C SER A 468 -57.79 10.79 -22.79
N GLN A 469 -59.03 10.74 -23.29
CA GLN A 469 -59.35 10.47 -24.71
C GLN A 469 -58.81 11.52 -25.71
N ASP A 470 -58.37 12.70 -25.25
CA ASP A 470 -57.80 13.75 -26.10
C ASP A 470 -56.28 13.87 -25.93
N ASP A 471 -55.54 13.78 -27.04
CA ASP A 471 -54.07 13.79 -27.05
C ASP A 471 -53.43 15.08 -26.51
N ASN A 472 -54.18 16.19 -26.47
CA ASN A 472 -53.69 17.52 -26.12
C ASN A 472 -53.89 17.91 -24.63
N ASN A 473 -54.60 17.12 -23.83
CA ASN A 473 -54.91 17.44 -22.43
C ASN A 473 -54.38 16.39 -21.44
N LYS A 474 -53.20 15.84 -21.72
CA LYS A 474 -52.57 14.81 -20.87
C LYS A 474 -52.00 15.43 -19.60
N ILE A 475 -52.53 15.03 -18.45
CA ILE A 475 -51.97 15.40 -17.15
C ILE A 475 -50.79 14.46 -16.86
N VAL A 476 -49.67 15.04 -16.44
CA VAL A 476 -48.43 14.31 -16.18
C VAL A 476 -48.01 14.53 -14.74
N LEU A 477 -47.79 13.43 -14.01
CA LEU A 477 -47.21 13.46 -12.67
C LEU A 477 -45.79 12.89 -12.74
N TYR A 478 -44.83 13.69 -12.30
CA TYR A 478 -43.46 13.26 -12.01
C TYR A 478 -43.35 12.96 -10.52
N ALA A 479 -42.89 11.76 -10.19
CA ALA A 479 -42.57 11.35 -8.83
C ALA A 479 -41.06 11.11 -8.74
N HIS A 480 -40.38 11.91 -7.94
CA HIS A 480 -38.98 11.75 -7.61
C HIS A 480 -38.86 10.90 -6.36
N ILE A 481 -38.31 9.70 -6.51
CA ILE A 481 -38.20 8.69 -5.46
C ILE A 481 -36.74 8.60 -5.01
N PHE A 482 -36.52 8.84 -3.73
CA PHE A 482 -35.23 8.73 -3.07
C PHE A 482 -35.21 7.43 -2.29
N ILE A 483 -34.35 6.51 -2.70
CA ILE A 483 -34.17 5.23 -2.02
C ILE A 483 -32.83 5.28 -1.28
N PRO A 484 -32.84 5.35 0.06
CA PRO A 484 -31.61 5.34 0.84
C PRO A 484 -30.96 3.95 0.77
N ALA A 485 -29.62 3.91 0.91
CA ALA A 485 -28.90 2.65 1.02
C ALA A 485 -29.47 1.76 2.13
N ASN A 486 -30.04 2.35 3.19
CA ASN A 486 -30.66 1.70 4.36
C ASN A 486 -32.06 1.09 4.13
N TYR A 487 -32.54 0.99 2.90
CA TYR A 487 -33.78 0.27 2.60
C TYR A 487 -33.70 -1.22 3.02
N PRO A 488 -34.71 -1.78 3.74
CA PRO A 488 -36.02 -1.21 4.08
C PRO A 488 -36.11 -0.55 5.47
N GLN A 489 -35.01 -0.47 6.22
CA GLN A 489 -34.98 0.14 7.56
C GLN A 489 -35.22 1.65 7.48
N ALA A 490 -34.51 2.32 6.58
CA ALA A 490 -34.82 3.67 6.16
C ALA A 490 -35.82 3.63 4.99
N ARG A 491 -36.86 4.45 5.08
CA ARG A 491 -37.95 4.47 4.09
C ARG A 491 -37.55 5.28 2.86
N SER A 492 -38.12 4.93 1.71
CA SER A 492 -38.04 5.77 0.52
C SER A 492 -38.87 7.03 0.67
N ILE A 493 -38.29 8.16 0.28
CA ILE A 493 -38.94 9.48 0.26
C ILE A 493 -39.45 9.72 -1.16
N ILE A 494 -40.69 10.16 -1.31
CA ILE A 494 -41.29 10.46 -2.62
C ILE A 494 -41.72 11.91 -2.65
N LEU A 495 -41.22 12.65 -3.62
CA LEU A 495 -41.63 14.03 -3.92
C LEU A 495 -42.37 14.09 -5.24
N LEU A 496 -43.42 14.92 -5.29
CA LEU A 496 -44.33 14.96 -6.43
C LEU A 496 -44.29 16.32 -7.13
N LYS A 497 -44.24 16.27 -8.46
CA LYS A 497 -44.38 17.40 -9.37
C LYS A 497 -45.46 17.10 -10.39
N LEU A 498 -46.58 17.82 -10.30
CA LEU A 498 -47.69 17.68 -11.22
C LEU A 498 -47.64 18.78 -12.30
N LEU A 499 -47.81 18.39 -13.55
CA LEU A 499 -47.99 19.28 -14.69
C LEU A 499 -49.43 19.19 -15.23
N LEU A 500 -50.18 20.28 -15.09
CA LEU A 500 -51.53 20.44 -15.64
C LEU A 500 -51.47 21.26 -16.93
N PRO A 501 -52.00 20.76 -18.06
CA PRO A 501 -52.16 21.57 -19.26
C PRO A 501 -53.30 22.59 -19.05
N THR A 502 -53.07 23.85 -19.43
CA THR A 502 -54.12 24.87 -19.54
C THR A 502 -54.36 25.24 -21.00
N ASN A 503 -55.58 25.71 -21.31
CA ASN A 503 -55.96 26.13 -22.66
C ASN A 503 -54.97 27.19 -23.18
N GLY A 504 -54.11 26.77 -24.12
CA GLY A 504 -53.07 27.59 -24.74
C GLY A 504 -51.65 27.23 -24.30
N ASN A 505 -51.19 26.00 -24.56
CA ASN A 505 -49.79 25.51 -24.46
C ASN A 505 -48.98 25.85 -23.19
N LYS A 506 -49.60 26.41 -22.15
CA LYS A 506 -48.98 26.71 -20.87
C LYS A 506 -49.30 25.57 -19.90
N THR A 507 -48.26 25.01 -19.32
CA THR A 507 -48.35 23.99 -18.27
C THR A 507 -48.24 24.68 -16.91
N ILE A 508 -49.20 24.43 -16.02
CA ILE A 508 -49.11 24.86 -14.61
C ILE A 508 -48.36 23.78 -13.85
N GLU A 509 -47.24 24.15 -13.23
CA GLU A 509 -46.51 23.28 -12.33
C GLU A 509 -47.07 23.41 -10.90
N ARG A 510 -47.55 22.30 -10.34
CA ARG A 510 -47.94 22.18 -8.93
C ARG A 510 -46.88 21.34 -8.22
N THR A 511 -46.32 21.91 -7.16
CA THR A 511 -45.33 21.28 -6.27
C THR A 511 -45.79 21.44 -4.83
N ARG A 512 -45.04 20.85 -3.88
CA ARG A 512 -45.26 20.98 -2.44
C ARG A 512 -45.47 22.43 -1.96
N ALA A 513 -44.82 23.41 -2.58
CA ALA A 513 -44.97 24.82 -2.21
C ALA A 513 -46.35 25.39 -2.57
N ASN A 514 -46.96 24.90 -3.65
CA ASN A 514 -48.09 25.53 -4.32
C ASN A 514 -49.42 24.79 -4.16
N SER A 515 -49.42 23.53 -3.70
CA SER A 515 -50.66 22.74 -3.52
C SER A 515 -50.63 21.95 -2.20
N GLU A 516 -51.66 22.15 -1.37
CA GLU A 516 -51.84 21.41 -0.11
C GLU A 516 -52.23 19.94 -0.37
N ASN A 517 -52.95 19.67 -1.47
CA ASN A 517 -53.33 18.31 -1.86
C ASN A 517 -52.09 17.45 -2.18
N ILE A 518 -51.05 18.05 -2.77
CA ILE A 518 -49.77 17.38 -3.01
C ILE A 518 -49.07 17.07 -1.68
N LYS A 519 -49.06 18.00 -0.71
CA LYS A 519 -48.51 17.73 0.64
C LYS A 519 -49.22 16.60 1.36
N ILE A 520 -50.55 16.54 1.25
CA ILE A 520 -51.35 15.49 1.88
C ILE A 520 -51.03 14.14 1.23
N LEU A 521 -50.92 14.09 -0.11
CA LEU A 521 -50.57 12.87 -0.82
C LEU A 521 -49.14 12.42 -0.47
N GLU A 522 -48.15 13.31 -0.50
CA GLU A 522 -46.77 13.03 -0.07
C GLU A 522 -46.72 12.51 1.38
N ARG A 523 -47.47 13.14 2.29
CA ARG A 523 -47.56 12.70 3.69
C ARG A 523 -48.16 11.31 3.81
N SER A 524 -49.21 10.99 3.06
CA SER A 524 -49.85 9.66 3.08
C SER A 524 -48.93 8.55 2.54
N LEU A 525 -48.07 8.89 1.58
CA LEU A 525 -47.07 7.97 1.03
C LEU A 525 -45.90 7.74 2.00
N MET A 526 -45.61 8.69 2.89
CA MET A 526 -44.49 8.60 3.85
C MET A 526 -44.89 8.07 5.24
N LEU A 527 -46.08 8.42 5.75
CA LEU A 527 -46.52 8.15 7.13
C LEU A 527 -47.53 7.00 7.28
N ASP A 528 -48.52 6.87 6.39
CA ASP A 528 -49.70 5.99 6.58
C ASP A 528 -49.46 4.52 6.23
N ILE A 529 -48.20 4.11 6.06
CA ILE A 529 -47.84 2.69 5.82
C ILE A 529 -47.88 1.91 7.14
N VAL A 530 -47.79 2.60 8.29
CA VAL A 530 -47.82 1.99 9.62
C VAL A 530 -49.22 1.50 10.03
N TYR A 531 -50.29 2.07 9.47
CA TYR A 531 -51.69 1.79 9.84
C TYR A 531 -52.54 1.24 8.70
N SER A 532 -51.96 0.52 7.73
CA SER A 532 -52.82 -0.13 6.74
C SER A 532 -53.50 -1.37 7.34
N PRO A 533 -54.83 -1.56 7.18
CA PRO A 533 -55.48 -2.83 7.52
C PRO A 533 -54.94 -4.03 6.71
N MET A 534 -54.12 -3.78 5.67
CA MET A 534 -53.35 -4.82 4.97
C MET A 534 -52.28 -5.53 5.82
N THR A 535 -51.88 -5.00 6.98
CA THR A 535 -51.02 -5.71 7.94
C THR A 535 -51.81 -6.44 9.04
N SER A 536 -53.14 -6.29 9.08
CA SER A 536 -53.98 -6.80 10.18
C SER A 536 -54.64 -8.15 9.92
N ILE A 537 -54.51 -8.71 8.71
CA ILE A 537 -55.06 -10.03 8.37
C ILE A 537 -53.89 -11.01 8.21
N GLY A 538 -53.44 -11.57 9.32
CA GLY A 538 -52.44 -12.63 9.37
C GLY A 538 -51.43 -12.43 10.49
N SER A 539 -51.71 -13.07 11.63
CA SER A 539 -50.78 -13.47 12.69
C SER A 539 -49.37 -12.89 12.71
N SER A 540 -49.07 -12.24 13.84
CA SER A 540 -47.73 -11.88 14.35
C SER A 540 -46.90 -10.94 13.48
N LEU A 541 -46.37 -9.94 14.17
CA LEU A 541 -45.41 -8.92 13.75
C LEU A 541 -44.03 -9.53 13.34
N SER A 542 -44.01 -10.60 12.55
CA SER A 542 -42.84 -11.47 12.36
C SER A 542 -42.63 -12.00 10.94
N ASP A 543 -43.35 -11.51 9.92
CA ASP A 543 -43.06 -11.85 8.53
C ASP A 543 -42.26 -10.72 7.82
N PRO A 544 -40.92 -10.86 7.68
CA PRO A 544 -40.07 -9.84 7.06
C PRO A 544 -40.32 -9.64 5.56
N SER A 545 -41.12 -10.50 4.92
CA SER A 545 -41.43 -10.44 3.49
C SER A 545 -42.22 -9.18 3.10
N GLN A 546 -43.09 -8.67 3.99
CA GLN A 546 -43.92 -7.52 3.70
C GLN A 546 -43.12 -6.21 3.66
N HIS A 547 -42.08 -6.08 4.49
CA HIS A 547 -41.22 -4.89 4.53
C HIS A 547 -40.41 -4.68 3.25
N PHE A 548 -40.04 -5.75 2.55
CA PHE A 548 -39.28 -5.64 1.30
C PHE A 548 -40.10 -5.05 0.14
N THR A 549 -41.43 -5.10 0.23
CA THR A 549 -42.37 -4.63 -0.80
C THR A 549 -42.88 -3.21 -0.57
N LEU A 550 -42.32 -2.49 0.42
CA LEU A 550 -42.77 -1.15 0.81
C LEU A 550 -42.72 -0.14 -0.35
N LEU A 551 -41.67 -0.17 -1.17
CA LEU A 551 -41.59 0.68 -2.36
C LEU A 551 -42.70 0.36 -3.37
N ALA A 552 -42.99 -0.92 -3.59
CA ALA A 552 -44.08 -1.33 -4.48
C ALA A 552 -45.42 -0.83 -3.93
N GLN A 553 -45.67 -0.96 -2.63
CA GLN A 553 -46.87 -0.44 -1.97
C GLN A 553 -47.01 1.07 -2.12
N GLN A 554 -45.92 1.83 -1.96
CA GLN A 554 -45.91 3.28 -2.18
C GLN A 554 -46.28 3.64 -3.62
N ILE A 555 -45.70 2.95 -4.60
CA ILE A 555 -45.98 3.18 -6.03
C ILE A 555 -47.44 2.83 -6.37
N TRP A 556 -47.97 1.74 -5.80
CA TRP A 556 -49.38 1.38 -5.94
C TRP A 556 -50.31 2.43 -5.35
N ARG A 557 -50.04 2.92 -4.13
CA ARG A 557 -50.82 3.99 -3.50
C ARG A 557 -50.76 5.28 -4.31
N LEU A 558 -49.60 5.62 -4.85
CA LEU A 558 -49.44 6.79 -5.72
C LEU A 558 -50.27 6.65 -6.99
N SER A 559 -50.33 5.46 -7.59
CA SER A 559 -51.16 5.22 -8.76
C SER A 559 -52.66 5.30 -8.48
N ILE A 560 -53.11 5.00 -7.25
CA ILE A 560 -54.51 5.18 -6.81
C ILE A 560 -54.79 6.64 -6.45
N GLY A 561 -53.82 7.33 -5.85
CA GLY A 561 -53.93 8.72 -5.45
C GLY A 561 -53.85 9.71 -6.62
N PHE A 562 -53.18 9.35 -7.71
CA PHE A 562 -53.03 10.24 -8.87
C PHE A 562 -54.36 10.60 -9.57
N PRO A 563 -55.29 9.67 -9.87
CA PRO A 563 -56.63 10.02 -10.37
C PRO A 563 -57.42 10.89 -9.39
N LEU A 564 -57.35 10.58 -8.10
CA LEU A 564 -58.03 11.38 -7.07
C LEU A 564 -57.49 12.80 -6.99
N LEU A 565 -56.20 12.99 -7.24
CA LEU A 565 -55.57 14.30 -7.28
C LEU A 565 -56.00 15.09 -8.53
N ILE A 566 -56.17 14.42 -9.68
CA ILE A 566 -56.76 15.01 -10.90
C ILE A 566 -58.20 15.46 -10.64
N ASP A 567 -59.01 14.62 -10.01
CA ASP A 567 -60.41 14.93 -9.69
C ASP A 567 -60.51 16.09 -8.69
N ALA A 568 -59.64 16.12 -7.68
CA ALA A 568 -59.62 17.18 -6.68
C ALA A 568 -59.16 18.54 -7.23
N GLU A 569 -58.29 18.56 -8.25
CA GLU A 569 -57.81 19.80 -8.88
C GLU A 569 -58.67 20.28 -10.05
N SER A 570 -59.40 19.38 -10.74
CA SER A 570 -60.40 19.75 -11.75
C SER A 570 -61.67 20.37 -11.14
N ASP A 571 -62.02 20.00 -9.90
CA ASP A 571 -63.13 20.55 -9.12
C ASP A 571 -62.87 21.97 -8.55
N LEU A 572 -61.74 22.63 -8.84
CA LEU A 572 -61.52 24.05 -8.51
C LEU A 572 -62.49 25.01 -9.24
N THR A 573 -63.36 24.50 -10.10
CA THR A 573 -64.48 25.24 -10.71
C THR A 573 -65.87 24.93 -10.11
N CYS A 574 -66.02 23.95 -9.20
CA CYS A 574 -67.32 23.66 -8.59
C CYS A 574 -67.20 23.21 -7.12
N THR A 575 -67.72 24.05 -6.23
CA THR A 575 -67.79 23.82 -4.79
C THR A 575 -68.70 22.63 -4.45
N SER A 576 -68.15 21.54 -3.90
CA SER A 576 -68.95 20.64 -3.06
C SER A 576 -68.16 20.03 -1.89
N ARG A 577 -68.55 20.43 -0.67
CA ARG A 577 -68.04 19.97 0.65
C ARG A 577 -68.18 18.46 0.93
N ARG A 578 -68.71 17.67 0.00
CA ARG A 578 -69.06 16.25 0.20
C ARG A 578 -67.97 15.26 -0.19
N ARG A 579 -66.89 15.73 -0.84
CA ARG A 579 -65.75 14.89 -1.30
C ARG A 579 -64.45 15.09 -0.52
N GLN A 580 -64.25 16.23 0.14
CA GLN A 580 -63.20 16.38 1.17
C GLN A 580 -63.34 15.35 2.30
N THR A 581 -64.57 14.89 2.54
CA THR A 581 -64.91 13.82 3.50
C THR A 581 -64.50 12.42 3.03
N LEU A 582 -64.22 12.21 1.74
CA LEU A 582 -63.70 10.93 1.22
C LEU A 582 -62.17 10.87 1.30
N LEU A 583 -61.49 12.00 1.09
CA LEU A 583 -60.06 12.13 1.39
C LEU A 583 -59.79 11.99 2.90
N SER A 584 -60.66 12.55 3.77
CA SER A 584 -60.53 12.34 5.22
C SER A 584 -60.84 10.90 5.66
N ARG A 585 -61.70 10.16 4.93
CA ARG A 585 -62.05 8.76 5.22
C ARG A 585 -61.11 7.72 4.60
N LEU A 586 -60.14 8.15 3.79
CA LEU A 586 -59.02 7.32 3.33
C LEU A 586 -57.76 7.51 4.20
N VAL A 587 -57.77 8.56 5.02
CA VAL A 587 -56.75 8.88 6.05
C VAL A 587 -57.07 8.17 7.38
N ASP A 588 -58.34 7.89 7.66
CA ASP A 588 -58.80 6.90 8.65
C ASP A 588 -58.86 5.50 8.03
#